data_AF-A0A2N2LQS0-F1
#
_entry.id   AF-A0A2N2LQS0-F1
#
_cell.length_a   1.000
_cell.length_b   1.000
_cell.length_c   1.000
_cell.angle_alpha   90.00
_cell.angle_beta   90.00
_cell.angle_gamma   90.00
#
_symmetry.space_group_name_H-M   'P 1'
#
loop_
_entity.id
_entity.type
_entity.pdbx_description
1 polymer ?
#
loop_
_entity_poly.entity_id
_entity_poly.type
_entity_poly.pdbx_seq_one_letter_code
_entity_poly.pdbx_strand_id
1 'polypeptide(L)'
;MFYLAEILPFLRRIRKLPFTRDQLFLIIAAVNEFFMGLDTYSAHVLNGTIRWNEWIPIVFGISAGILLLIAGMLAKRNRGLANVLATIVFVASIVVGFLGSYFHISRGAILPYGPILERLRISFLIWAPPAMAPLAFVMVGVLGISAAWIEDPVGTGKLQITSRKSIQMPFSKTQAYFWMVCFGILVTLVSAALDHARTGYLNPWLWLPFITPIFAATVSLLMGLKEKLEYGDVLIFFIAMVMMGLVGVIGFFLHLNENLTISNWQVLERYLRGAPFLAPLLYANMAAMGLIVLLDPREYGAVK
;
A
#
# COMPACT_ATOMS: atom_id res chain seq x y z
N MET A 1 -3.58 -11.49 -20.57
CA MET A 1 -3.35 -10.42 -21.55
C MET A 1 -2.35 -9.48 -20.94
N PHE A 2 -1.35 -9.03 -21.70
CA PHE A 2 -0.32 -8.14 -21.20
C PHE A 2 -0.76 -6.70 -21.47
N TYR A 3 -1.66 -6.17 -20.62
CA TYR A 3 -2.32 -4.88 -20.82
C TYR A 3 -1.31 -3.75 -21.06
N LEU A 4 -0.19 -3.76 -20.33
CA LEU A 4 0.87 -2.76 -20.51
C LEU A 4 1.48 -2.77 -21.92
N ALA A 5 1.57 -3.93 -22.57
CA ALA A 5 2.06 -4.04 -23.94
C ALA A 5 1.02 -3.75 -25.04
N GLU A 6 -0.23 -3.49 -24.65
CA GLU A 6 -1.23 -2.92 -25.56
C GLU A 6 -0.97 -1.43 -25.75
N ILE A 7 -0.69 -0.71 -24.66
CA ILE A 7 -0.39 0.73 -24.70
C ILE A 7 1.08 1.06 -24.99
N LEU A 8 2.02 0.16 -24.66
CA LEU A 8 3.45 0.31 -24.92
C LEU A 8 3.96 -0.86 -25.79
N PRO A 9 3.75 -0.84 -27.13
CA PRO A 9 3.99 -2.00 -28.00
C PRO A 9 5.44 -2.49 -28.01
N PHE A 10 6.42 -1.62 -27.70
CA PHE A 10 7.82 -2.01 -27.62
C PHE A 10 8.08 -3.06 -26.53
N LEU A 11 7.24 -3.13 -25.49
CA LEU A 11 7.32 -4.14 -24.44
C LEU A 11 7.03 -5.56 -24.95
N ARG A 12 6.34 -5.71 -26.10
CA ARG A 12 6.15 -7.03 -26.74
C ARG A 12 7.47 -7.67 -27.18
N ARG A 13 8.52 -6.84 -27.39
CA ARG A 13 9.87 -7.34 -27.71
C ARG A 13 10.58 -7.92 -26.50
N ILE A 14 10.14 -7.57 -25.28
CA ILE A 14 10.69 -8.10 -24.03
C ILE A 14 10.05 -9.47 -23.80
N ARG A 15 10.76 -10.53 -24.19
CA ARG A 15 10.23 -11.91 -24.13
C ARG A 15 9.90 -12.39 -22.72
N LYS A 16 10.69 -12.00 -21.70
CA LYS A 16 10.48 -12.38 -20.29
C LYS A 16 11.06 -11.29 -19.38
N LEU A 17 10.25 -10.79 -18.46
CA LEU A 17 10.73 -9.99 -17.33
C LEU A 17 11.44 -10.91 -16.32
N PRO A 18 12.40 -10.38 -15.53
CA PRO A 18 13.11 -11.17 -14.52
C PRO A 18 12.19 -11.65 -13.39
N PHE A 19 11.08 -10.94 -13.16
CA PHE A 19 10.07 -11.25 -12.16
C PHE A 19 8.68 -11.23 -12.79
N THR A 20 7.80 -12.12 -12.33
CA THR A 20 6.37 -12.09 -12.67
C THR A 20 5.68 -10.93 -11.93
N ARG A 21 4.47 -10.58 -12.37
CA ARG A 21 3.62 -9.59 -11.69
C ARG A 21 3.49 -9.89 -10.19
N ASP A 22 3.16 -11.12 -9.86
CA ASP A 22 2.85 -11.52 -8.49
C ASP A 22 4.13 -11.59 -7.64
N GLN A 23 5.29 -11.93 -8.23
CA GLN A 23 6.59 -11.78 -7.57
C GLN A 23 6.94 -10.32 -7.27
N LEU A 24 6.62 -9.39 -8.18
CA LEU A 24 6.81 -7.96 -7.91
C LEU A 24 5.90 -7.47 -6.79
N PHE A 25 4.64 -7.95 -6.72
CA PHE A 25 3.76 -7.67 -5.58
C PHE A 25 4.31 -8.22 -4.27
N LEU A 26 4.87 -9.42 -4.25
CA LEU A 26 5.51 -9.97 -3.05
C LEU A 26 6.74 -9.14 -2.62
N ILE A 27 7.54 -8.66 -3.58
CA ILE A 27 8.67 -7.77 -3.28
C ILE A 27 8.16 -6.44 -2.70
N ILE A 28 7.15 -5.82 -3.32
CA ILE A 28 6.55 -4.59 -2.80
C ILE A 28 5.96 -4.81 -1.41
N ALA A 29 5.28 -5.93 -1.18
CA ALA A 29 4.73 -6.25 0.14
C ALA A 29 5.83 -6.36 1.20
N ALA A 30 6.94 -7.03 0.88
CA ALA A 30 8.10 -7.12 1.79
C ALA A 30 8.74 -5.75 2.08
N VAL A 31 8.91 -4.92 1.05
CA VAL A 31 9.43 -3.55 1.20
C VAL A 31 8.47 -2.70 2.03
N ASN A 32 7.16 -2.78 1.77
CA ASN A 32 6.15 -2.05 2.51
C ASN A 32 6.12 -2.48 3.99
N GLU A 33 6.18 -3.77 4.32
CA GLU A 33 6.29 -4.23 5.72
C GLU A 33 7.48 -3.59 6.44
N PHE A 34 8.65 -3.63 5.79
CA PHE A 34 9.87 -3.08 6.36
C PHE A 34 9.75 -1.57 6.62
N PHE A 35 9.31 -0.81 5.62
CA PHE A 35 9.16 0.65 5.75
C PHE A 35 8.02 1.04 6.69
N MET A 36 6.91 0.29 6.75
CA MET A 36 5.85 0.53 7.73
C MET A 36 6.38 0.39 9.17
N GLY A 37 7.26 -0.57 9.44
CA GLY A 37 7.92 -0.69 10.75
C GLY A 37 8.80 0.53 11.09
N LEU A 38 9.57 1.03 10.10
CA LEU A 38 10.37 2.25 10.26
C LEU A 38 9.52 3.51 10.44
N ASP A 39 8.50 3.69 9.61
CA ASP A 39 7.57 4.82 9.68
C ASP A 39 6.82 4.83 11.01
N THR A 40 6.40 3.66 11.49
CA THR A 40 5.76 3.51 12.81
C THR A 40 6.74 3.91 13.91
N TYR A 41 7.99 3.45 13.86
CA TYR A 41 9.00 3.85 14.84
C TYR A 41 9.20 5.36 14.84
N SER A 42 9.42 5.95 13.66
CA SER A 42 9.58 7.39 13.50
C SER A 42 8.38 8.15 14.07
N ALA A 43 7.15 7.74 13.74
CA ALA A 43 5.94 8.41 14.23
C ALA A 43 5.75 8.31 15.76
N HIS A 44 6.07 7.16 16.37
CA HIS A 44 5.87 6.96 17.80
C HIS A 44 6.98 7.55 18.67
N VAL A 45 8.22 7.64 18.18
CA VAL A 45 9.30 8.36 18.88
C VAL A 45 8.94 9.84 19.11
N LEU A 46 8.18 10.45 18.21
CA LEU A 46 7.73 11.85 18.34
C LEU A 46 6.85 12.10 19.57
N ASN A 47 6.17 11.06 20.06
CA ASN A 47 5.32 11.15 21.23
C ASN A 47 6.12 11.14 22.56
N GLY A 48 7.46 11.15 22.49
CA GLY A 48 8.37 11.26 23.63
C GLY A 48 8.75 9.94 24.29
N THR A 49 7.85 8.94 24.30
CA THR A 49 8.16 7.57 24.73
C THR A 49 7.35 6.55 23.92
N ILE A 50 8.00 5.46 23.49
CA ILE A 50 7.34 4.33 22.82
C ILE A 50 6.72 3.42 23.87
N ARG A 51 5.41 3.20 23.78
CA ARG A 51 4.69 2.29 24.67
C ARG A 51 4.91 0.83 24.27
N TRP A 52 4.72 -0.09 25.20
CA TRP A 52 4.88 -1.53 24.94
C TRP A 52 4.09 -2.04 23.73
N ASN A 53 2.82 -1.64 23.59
CA ASN A 53 1.99 -2.06 22.46
C ASN A 53 2.39 -1.40 21.13
N GLU A 54 3.06 -0.25 21.17
CA GLU A 54 3.56 0.44 19.97
C GLU A 54 4.80 -0.29 19.39
N TRP A 55 5.51 -1.09 20.19
CA TRP A 55 6.60 -1.95 19.70
C TRP A 55 6.14 -3.10 18.81
N ILE A 56 4.88 -3.54 18.93
CA ILE A 56 4.33 -4.65 18.13
C ILE A 56 4.49 -4.37 16.62
N PRO A 57 3.87 -3.31 16.05
CA PRO A 57 4.01 -3.01 14.63
C PRO A 57 5.44 -2.62 14.21
N ILE A 58 6.22 -2.02 15.10
CA ILE A 58 7.62 -1.63 14.81
C ILE A 58 8.49 -2.87 14.55
N VAL A 59 8.54 -3.77 15.53
CA VAL A 59 9.37 -4.99 15.43
C VAL A 59 8.79 -5.93 14.39
N PHE A 60 7.46 -6.06 14.34
CA PHE A 60 6.78 -6.89 13.37
C PHE A 60 7.08 -6.43 11.94
N GLY A 61 6.85 -5.16 11.57
CA GLY A 61 7.06 -4.69 10.19
C GLY A 61 8.49 -4.90 9.68
N ILE A 62 9.50 -4.54 10.49
CA ILE A 62 10.91 -4.73 10.14
C ILE A 62 11.23 -6.22 9.95
N SER A 63 10.85 -7.06 10.91
CA SER A 63 11.13 -8.50 10.85
C SER A 63 10.34 -9.22 9.74
N ALA A 64 9.08 -8.85 9.54
CA ALA A 64 8.21 -9.36 8.48
C ALA A 64 8.79 -9.07 7.09
N GLY A 65 9.21 -7.83 6.83
CA GLY A 65 9.86 -7.48 5.56
C GLY A 65 11.11 -8.32 5.28
N ILE A 66 11.98 -8.47 6.28
CA ILE A 66 13.20 -9.31 6.16
C ILE A 66 12.83 -10.78 5.92
N LEU A 67 11.88 -11.33 6.69
CA LEU A 67 11.44 -12.72 6.55
C LEU A 67 10.82 -13.00 5.18
N LEU A 68 10.06 -12.05 4.62
CA LEU A 68 9.47 -12.17 3.28
C LEU A 68 10.54 -12.14 2.18
N LEU A 69 11.58 -11.32 2.31
CA LEU A 69 12.72 -11.35 1.37
C LEU A 69 13.45 -12.70 1.43
N ILE A 70 13.66 -13.23 2.64
CA ILE A 70 14.24 -14.57 2.84
C ILE A 70 13.32 -15.64 2.23
N ALA A 71 11.99 -15.56 2.41
CA ALA A 71 11.03 -16.47 1.79
C ALA A 71 11.13 -16.43 0.26
N GLY A 72 11.25 -15.24 -0.34
CA GLY A 72 11.45 -15.08 -1.77
C GLY A 72 12.72 -15.76 -2.28
N MET A 73 13.83 -15.68 -1.52
CA MET A 73 15.07 -16.41 -1.84
C MET A 73 14.88 -17.93 -1.70
N LEU A 74 14.19 -18.36 -0.65
CA LEU A 74 13.92 -19.76 -0.35
C LEU A 74 12.99 -20.41 -1.39
N ALA A 75 12.10 -19.64 -2.00
CA ALA A 75 11.18 -20.12 -3.05
C ALA A 75 11.91 -20.74 -4.25
N LYS A 76 13.20 -20.40 -4.48
CA LYS A 76 14.03 -21.07 -5.50
C LYS A 76 14.32 -22.53 -5.17
N ARG A 77 14.40 -22.89 -3.88
CA ARG A 77 14.76 -24.23 -3.39
C ARG A 77 13.56 -25.01 -2.87
N ASN A 78 12.65 -24.35 -2.15
CA ASN A 78 11.48 -24.96 -1.54
C ASN A 78 10.29 -23.98 -1.55
N ARG A 79 9.50 -24.03 -2.64
CA ARG A 79 8.31 -23.18 -2.80
C ARG A 79 7.25 -23.42 -1.74
N GLY A 80 7.05 -24.67 -1.31
CA GLY A 80 6.06 -25.01 -0.30
C GLY A 80 6.36 -24.30 1.03
N LEU A 81 7.60 -24.41 1.51
CA LEU A 81 8.03 -23.74 2.74
C LEU A 81 7.97 -22.22 2.61
N ALA A 82 8.41 -21.66 1.48
CA ALA A 82 8.33 -20.22 1.22
C ALA A 82 6.88 -19.71 1.25
N ASN A 83 5.94 -20.43 0.63
CA ASN A 83 4.53 -20.06 0.62
C ASN A 83 3.91 -20.13 2.02
N VAL A 84 4.24 -21.16 2.81
CA VAL A 84 3.77 -21.29 4.20
C VAL A 84 4.29 -20.12 5.03
N LEU A 85 5.59 -19.83 4.95
CA LEU A 85 6.21 -18.73 5.70
C LEU A 85 5.58 -17.38 5.32
N ALA A 86 5.45 -17.10 4.02
CA ALA A 86 4.85 -15.87 3.53
C ALA A 86 3.39 -15.74 3.99
N THR A 87 2.60 -16.81 3.89
CA THR A 87 1.20 -16.81 4.33
C THR A 87 1.08 -16.51 5.82
N ILE A 88 1.91 -17.12 6.67
CA ILE A 88 1.92 -16.85 8.11
C ILE A 88 2.23 -15.38 8.39
N VAL A 89 3.28 -14.83 7.75
CA VAL A 89 3.67 -13.42 7.92
C VAL A 89 2.53 -12.49 7.48
N PHE A 90 1.91 -12.74 6.32
CA PHE A 90 0.83 -11.89 5.84
C PHE A 90 -0.45 -11.96 6.70
N VAL A 91 -0.80 -13.14 7.22
CA VAL A 91 -1.91 -13.27 8.18
C VAL A 91 -1.58 -12.52 9.48
N ALA A 92 -0.36 -12.64 9.99
CA ALA A 92 0.08 -11.89 11.16
C ALA A 92 0.03 -10.37 10.92
N SER A 93 0.39 -9.92 9.71
CA SER A 93 0.28 -8.50 9.31
C SER A 93 -1.15 -7.98 9.38
N ILE A 94 -2.11 -8.77 8.88
CA ILE A 94 -3.54 -8.44 9.00
C ILE A 94 -3.95 -8.28 10.48
N VAL A 95 -3.52 -9.19 11.35
CA VAL A 95 -3.83 -9.11 12.79
C VAL A 95 -3.21 -7.87 13.42
N VAL A 96 -1.94 -7.58 13.12
CA VAL A 96 -1.22 -6.38 13.63
C VAL A 96 -1.93 -5.10 13.17
N GLY A 97 -2.35 -5.03 11.90
CA GLY A 97 -3.05 -3.87 11.37
C GLY A 97 -4.41 -3.62 12.02
N PHE A 98 -5.21 -4.67 12.24
CA PHE A 98 -6.47 -4.54 12.99
C PHE A 98 -6.24 -4.15 14.45
N LEU A 99 -5.27 -4.75 15.11
CA LEU A 99 -4.93 -4.45 16.51
C LEU A 99 -4.46 -2.99 16.67
N GLY A 100 -3.59 -2.52 15.76
CA GLY A 100 -3.15 -1.13 15.75
C GLY A 100 -4.31 -0.15 15.53
N SER A 101 -5.20 -0.46 14.59
CA SER A 101 -6.40 0.36 14.31
C SER A 101 -7.30 0.44 15.54
N TYR A 102 -7.53 -0.69 16.21
CA TYR A 102 -8.27 -0.74 17.47
C TYR A 102 -7.63 0.14 18.56
N PHE A 103 -6.31 0.09 18.74
CA PHE A 103 -5.62 0.93 19.72
C PHE A 103 -5.66 2.42 19.36
N HIS A 104 -5.57 2.78 18.08
CA HIS A 104 -5.72 4.17 17.64
C HIS A 104 -7.14 4.70 17.88
N ILE A 105 -8.17 3.91 17.56
CA ILE A 105 -9.58 4.29 17.76
C ILE A 105 -9.89 4.42 19.26
N SER A 106 -9.54 3.41 20.06
CA SER A 106 -9.85 3.37 21.50
C SER A 106 -9.15 4.47 22.31
N ARG A 107 -7.98 4.94 21.85
CA ARG A 107 -7.24 6.02 22.51
C ARG A 107 -7.57 7.41 21.99
N GLY A 108 -7.83 7.53 20.69
CA GLY A 108 -7.82 8.82 20.00
C GLY A 108 -9.16 9.27 19.42
N ALA A 109 -9.99 8.33 18.96
CA ALA A 109 -11.22 8.66 18.24
C ALA A 109 -12.49 8.61 19.11
N ILE A 110 -12.44 7.92 20.26
CA ILE A 110 -13.56 7.79 21.19
C ILE A 110 -13.13 8.32 22.55
N LEU A 111 -13.74 9.40 23.02
CA LEU A 111 -13.54 9.85 24.40
C LEU A 111 -14.13 8.81 25.37
N PRO A 112 -13.39 8.35 26.40
CA PRO A 112 -13.88 7.33 27.33
C PRO A 112 -15.05 7.83 28.19
N TYR A 113 -15.16 9.15 28.38
CA TYR A 113 -16.19 9.78 29.20
C TYR A 113 -16.85 10.93 28.42
N GLY A 114 -18.18 10.92 28.34
CA GLY A 114 -19.00 11.91 27.63
C GLY A 114 -20.30 11.33 27.06
N PRO A 115 -21.31 12.16 26.72
CA PRO A 115 -22.49 11.75 25.97
C PRO A 115 -22.13 11.14 24.59
N ILE A 116 -22.90 10.18 24.08
CA ILE A 116 -22.60 9.45 22.82
C ILE A 116 -22.31 10.39 21.62
N LEU A 117 -23.04 11.52 21.52
CA LEU A 117 -22.87 12.51 20.46
C LEU A 117 -21.59 13.37 20.61
N GLU A 118 -20.98 13.41 21.80
CA GLU A 118 -19.75 14.15 22.05
C GLU A 118 -18.48 13.28 21.94
N ARG A 119 -18.65 11.95 21.90
CA ARG A 119 -17.54 11.00 21.79
C ARG A 119 -16.92 10.93 20.40
N LEU A 120 -17.64 11.38 19.37
CA LEU A 120 -17.19 11.40 17.98
C LEU A 120 -17.24 12.84 17.45
N ARG A 121 -16.08 13.50 17.35
CA ARG A 121 -15.93 14.81 16.70
C ARG A 121 -14.92 14.71 15.57
N ILE A 122 -15.19 15.40 14.45
CA ILE A 122 -14.29 15.46 13.29
C ILE A 122 -12.90 15.96 13.71
N SER A 123 -12.82 16.86 14.70
CA SER A 123 -11.56 17.31 15.28
C SER A 123 -10.70 16.16 15.78
N PHE A 124 -11.28 15.09 16.33
CA PHE A 124 -10.50 13.93 16.76
C PHE A 124 -9.95 13.14 15.57
N LEU A 125 -10.63 13.10 14.43
CA LEU A 125 -10.06 12.48 13.23
C LEU A 125 -8.87 13.27 12.66
N ILE A 126 -8.85 14.59 12.85
CA ILE A 126 -7.76 15.48 12.36
C ILE A 126 -6.56 15.49 13.32
N TRP A 127 -6.82 15.49 14.63
CA TRP A 127 -5.80 15.73 15.67
C TRP A 127 -5.36 14.47 16.43
N ALA A 128 -6.13 13.38 16.39
CA ALA A 128 -5.74 12.13 17.02
C ALA A 128 -4.80 11.29 16.12
N PRO A 129 -4.16 10.24 16.68
CA PRO A 129 -3.42 9.29 15.87
C PRO A 129 -4.29 8.74 14.73
N PRO A 130 -3.76 8.67 13.49
CA PRO A 130 -4.56 8.29 12.34
C PRO A 130 -5.03 6.83 12.48
N ALA A 131 -6.33 6.64 12.73
CA ALA A 131 -6.93 5.32 12.93
C ALA A 131 -6.80 4.41 11.70
N MET A 132 -6.67 5.00 10.51
CA MET A 132 -6.54 4.29 9.25
C MET A 132 -5.10 3.87 8.94
N ALA A 133 -4.09 4.49 9.57
CA ALA A 133 -2.69 4.20 9.25
C ALA A 133 -2.33 2.72 9.49
N PRO A 134 -2.74 2.07 10.60
CA PRO A 134 -2.44 0.66 10.81
C PRO A 134 -3.13 -0.29 9.80
N LEU A 135 -4.19 0.14 9.12
CA LEU A 135 -4.82 -0.67 8.06
C LEU A 135 -3.91 -0.86 6.83
N ALA A 136 -2.81 -0.11 6.71
CA ALA A 136 -1.78 -0.39 5.73
C ALA A 136 -1.20 -1.80 5.87
N PHE A 137 -1.00 -2.29 7.11
CA PHE A 137 -0.59 -3.69 7.36
C PHE A 137 -1.65 -4.68 6.87
N VAL A 138 -2.94 -4.41 7.10
CA VAL A 138 -4.04 -5.25 6.57
C VAL A 138 -3.97 -5.31 5.05
N MET A 139 -3.82 -4.16 4.38
CA MET A 139 -3.74 -4.09 2.93
C MET A 139 -2.53 -4.87 2.40
N VAL A 140 -1.35 -4.72 3.00
CA VAL A 140 -0.13 -5.45 2.60
C VAL A 140 -0.28 -6.96 2.83
N GLY A 141 -0.88 -7.37 3.93
CA GLY A 141 -1.18 -8.77 4.20
C GLY A 141 -2.14 -9.38 3.17
N VAL A 142 -3.25 -8.70 2.86
CA VAL A 142 -4.22 -9.16 1.85
C VAL A 142 -3.59 -9.21 0.45
N LEU A 143 -2.83 -8.18 0.08
CA LEU A 143 -2.09 -8.11 -1.17
C LEU A 143 -1.09 -9.26 -1.29
N GLY A 144 -0.33 -9.51 -0.22
CA GLY A 144 0.68 -10.55 -0.14
C GLY A 144 0.09 -11.95 -0.26
N ILE A 145 -1.02 -12.24 0.44
CA ILE A 145 -1.75 -13.51 0.31
C ILE A 145 -2.27 -13.68 -1.12
N SER A 146 -2.88 -12.62 -1.67
CA SER A 146 -3.35 -12.64 -3.05
C SER A 146 -2.21 -12.95 -4.00
N ALA A 147 -1.05 -12.30 -3.85
CA ALA A 147 0.14 -12.54 -4.66
C ALA A 147 0.71 -13.97 -4.49
N ALA A 148 0.71 -14.52 -3.28
CA ALA A 148 1.21 -15.86 -3.01
C ALA A 148 0.33 -16.99 -3.61
N TRP A 149 -0.97 -16.75 -3.83
CA TRP A 149 -1.89 -17.74 -4.38
C TRP A 149 -2.09 -17.57 -5.89
N ILE A 150 -1.79 -18.61 -6.65
CA ILE A 150 -1.77 -18.55 -8.12
C ILE A 150 -3.20 -18.63 -8.66
N GLU A 151 -3.57 -17.74 -9.58
CA GLU A 151 -4.84 -17.83 -10.30
C GLU A 151 -4.69 -18.72 -11.54
N ASP A 152 -5.38 -19.85 -11.58
CA ASP A 152 -5.32 -20.79 -12.70
C ASP A 152 -6.66 -21.54 -12.91
N PRO A 153 -7.35 -21.33 -14.05
CA PRO A 153 -6.97 -20.48 -15.18
C PRO A 153 -7.03 -18.98 -14.86
N VAL A 154 -6.16 -18.19 -15.50
CA VAL A 154 -6.11 -16.73 -15.36
C VAL A 154 -7.45 -16.07 -15.68
N GLY A 155 -7.86 -15.10 -14.86
CA GLY A 155 -9.08 -14.33 -15.06
C GLY A 155 -10.36 -15.00 -14.53
N THR A 156 -10.27 -16.19 -13.93
CA THR A 156 -11.44 -16.94 -13.46
C THR A 156 -11.77 -16.73 -11.99
N GLY A 157 -10.89 -16.11 -11.21
CA GLY A 157 -11.00 -16.03 -9.75
C GLY A 157 -10.68 -17.33 -9.01
N LYS A 158 -10.28 -18.40 -9.72
CA LYS A 158 -9.91 -19.67 -9.10
C LYS A 158 -8.46 -19.63 -8.62
N LEU A 159 -8.27 -19.46 -7.31
CA LEU A 159 -6.95 -19.38 -6.69
C LEU A 159 -6.51 -20.76 -6.18
N GLN A 160 -5.31 -21.19 -6.55
CA GLN A 160 -4.67 -22.39 -6.05
C GLN A 160 -3.89 -22.07 -4.76
N ILE A 161 -4.33 -22.67 -3.65
CA ILE A 161 -3.68 -22.53 -2.34
C ILE A 161 -2.56 -23.57 -2.22
N THR A 162 -2.84 -24.81 -2.64
CA THR A 162 -1.89 -25.92 -2.75
C THR A 162 -2.19 -26.73 -4.00
N SER A 163 -1.33 -27.67 -4.38
CA SER A 163 -1.55 -28.56 -5.54
C SER A 163 -2.87 -29.35 -5.51
N ARG A 164 -3.54 -29.43 -4.34
CA ARG A 164 -4.80 -30.18 -4.17
C ARG A 164 -5.99 -29.31 -3.74
N LYS A 165 -5.75 -28.04 -3.38
CA LYS A 165 -6.79 -27.16 -2.84
C LYS A 165 -6.86 -25.88 -3.63
N SER A 166 -8.04 -25.56 -4.12
CA SER A 166 -8.37 -24.28 -4.74
C SER A 166 -9.56 -23.63 -4.04
N ILE A 167 -9.61 -22.31 -4.09
CA ILE A 167 -10.76 -21.51 -3.66
C ILE A 167 -11.29 -20.72 -4.85
N GLN A 168 -12.61 -20.68 -5.02
CA GLN A 168 -13.26 -19.84 -6.02
C GLN A 168 -13.58 -18.49 -5.39
N MET A 169 -12.97 -17.44 -5.93
CA MET A 169 -13.28 -16.06 -5.56
C MET A 169 -14.39 -15.51 -6.45
N PRO A 170 -15.17 -14.52 -5.98
CA PRO A 170 -16.21 -13.88 -6.80
C PRO A 170 -15.66 -13.04 -7.95
N PHE A 171 -14.38 -12.64 -7.88
CA PHE A 171 -13.72 -11.80 -8.88
C PHE A 171 -12.38 -12.39 -9.28
N SER A 172 -11.90 -12.03 -10.47
CA SER A 172 -10.54 -12.38 -10.90
C SER A 172 -9.48 -11.71 -10.01
N LYS A 173 -8.30 -12.32 -9.95
CA LYS A 173 -7.15 -11.77 -9.21
C LYS A 173 -6.77 -10.37 -9.71
N THR A 174 -6.87 -10.15 -11.02
CA THR A 174 -6.58 -8.86 -11.64
C THR A 174 -7.58 -7.78 -11.20
N GLN A 175 -8.88 -8.10 -11.18
CA GLN A 175 -9.89 -7.19 -10.63
C GLN A 175 -9.59 -6.88 -9.16
N ALA A 176 -9.31 -7.93 -8.35
CA ALA A 176 -8.97 -7.76 -6.94
C ALA A 176 -7.77 -6.81 -6.72
N TYR A 177 -6.76 -6.85 -7.59
CA TYR A 177 -5.65 -5.89 -7.52
C TYR A 177 -6.06 -4.44 -7.83
N PHE A 178 -6.94 -4.21 -8.82
CA PHE A 178 -7.48 -2.86 -9.05
C PHE A 178 -8.27 -2.35 -7.83
N TRP A 179 -9.05 -3.22 -7.18
CA TRP A 179 -9.74 -2.88 -5.94
C TRP A 179 -8.78 -2.56 -4.79
N MET A 180 -7.72 -3.36 -4.62
CA MET A 180 -6.71 -3.10 -3.59
C MET A 180 -5.95 -1.80 -3.84
N VAL A 181 -5.59 -1.50 -5.10
CA VAL A 181 -4.98 -0.22 -5.47
C VAL A 181 -5.95 0.93 -5.20
N CYS A 182 -7.21 0.81 -5.60
CA CYS A 182 -8.24 1.81 -5.29
C CYS A 182 -8.35 2.08 -3.78
N PHE A 183 -8.48 1.01 -2.97
CA PHE A 183 -8.58 1.12 -1.53
C PHE A 183 -7.33 1.76 -0.92
N GLY A 184 -6.13 1.36 -1.38
CA GLY A 184 -4.87 1.96 -0.94
C GLY A 184 -4.80 3.45 -1.26
N ILE A 185 -5.20 3.86 -2.47
CA ILE A 185 -5.27 5.28 -2.85
C ILE A 185 -6.25 6.04 -1.96
N LEU A 186 -7.43 5.47 -1.65
CA LEU A 186 -8.41 6.10 -0.78
C LEU A 186 -7.89 6.26 0.66
N VAL A 187 -7.20 5.25 1.20
CA VAL A 187 -6.57 5.34 2.52
C VAL A 187 -5.50 6.42 2.53
N THR A 188 -4.62 6.48 1.52
CA THR A 188 -3.61 7.54 1.39
C THR A 188 -4.25 8.91 1.23
N LEU A 189 -5.31 9.04 0.44
CA LEU A 189 -6.07 10.27 0.24
C LEU A 189 -6.68 10.77 1.55
N VAL A 190 -7.37 9.90 2.30
CA VAL A 190 -7.95 10.27 3.59
C VAL A 190 -6.86 10.69 4.58
N SER A 191 -5.75 9.97 4.64
CA SER A 191 -4.61 10.32 5.51
C SER A 191 -4.05 11.69 5.15
N ALA A 192 -3.69 11.91 3.87
CA ALA A 192 -3.15 13.19 3.40
C ALA A 192 -4.13 14.34 3.62
N ALA A 193 -5.44 14.09 3.42
CA ALA A 193 -6.45 15.10 3.60
C ALA A 193 -6.57 15.54 5.07
N LEU A 194 -6.51 14.61 6.01
CA LEU A 194 -6.55 14.88 7.45
C LEU A 194 -5.26 15.57 7.93
N ASP A 195 -4.10 15.13 7.44
CA ASP A 195 -2.81 15.73 7.79
C ASP A 195 -2.72 17.19 7.32
N HIS A 196 -3.15 17.47 6.08
CA HIS A 196 -3.11 18.82 5.52
C HIS A 196 -4.26 19.71 5.98
N ALA A 197 -5.37 19.15 6.49
CA ALA A 197 -6.46 19.95 7.07
C ALA A 197 -5.99 20.88 8.19
N ARG A 198 -4.93 20.51 8.91
CA ARG A 198 -4.29 21.32 9.96
C ARG A 198 -3.76 22.67 9.45
N THR A 199 -3.45 22.75 8.16
CA THR A 199 -2.93 23.96 7.51
C THR A 199 -4.02 24.81 6.86
N GLY A 200 -5.28 24.36 6.87
CA GLY A 200 -6.39 25.03 6.19
C GLY A 200 -6.25 25.09 4.66
N TYR A 201 -5.35 24.30 4.05
CA TYR A 201 -5.11 24.28 2.60
C TYR A 201 -4.73 25.64 1.99
N LEU A 202 -4.07 26.51 2.77
CA LEU A 202 -3.66 27.84 2.32
C LEU A 202 -2.63 27.79 1.18
N ASN A 203 -1.82 26.73 1.11
CA ASN A 203 -0.86 26.52 0.03
C ASN A 203 -1.52 25.76 -1.14
N PRO A 204 -1.55 26.31 -2.37
CA PRO A 204 -2.14 25.67 -3.54
C PRO A 204 -1.58 24.28 -3.86
N TRP A 205 -0.31 24.01 -3.53
CA TRP A 205 0.33 22.71 -3.77
C TRP A 205 -0.32 21.57 -2.98
N LEU A 206 -1.02 21.88 -1.88
CA LEU A 206 -1.73 20.91 -1.05
C LEU A 206 -3.00 20.35 -1.70
N TRP A 207 -3.45 20.94 -2.82
CA TRP A 207 -4.61 20.43 -3.58
C TRP A 207 -4.24 19.33 -4.59
N LEU A 208 -2.99 19.28 -5.05
CA LEU A 208 -2.51 18.21 -5.92
C LEU A 208 -2.66 16.80 -5.31
N PRO A 209 -2.26 16.55 -4.04
CA PRO A 209 -2.49 15.28 -3.36
C PRO A 209 -3.96 15.04 -2.98
N PHE A 210 -4.90 15.85 -3.45
CA PHE A 210 -6.35 15.62 -3.29
C PHE A 210 -6.99 15.27 -4.64
N ILE A 211 -6.79 16.11 -5.66
CA ILE A 211 -7.45 15.97 -6.97
C ILE A 211 -6.94 14.73 -7.72
N THR A 212 -5.62 14.56 -7.79
CA THR A 212 -5.00 13.46 -8.55
C THR A 212 -5.39 12.07 -8.02
N PRO A 213 -5.31 11.78 -6.71
CA PRO A 213 -5.76 10.49 -6.17
C PRO A 213 -7.26 10.26 -6.25
N ILE A 214 -8.14 11.28 -6.20
CA ILE A 214 -9.57 11.10 -6.45
C ILE A 214 -9.79 10.55 -7.86
N PHE A 215 -9.13 11.14 -8.86
CA PHE A 215 -9.19 10.65 -10.23
C PHE A 215 -8.62 9.23 -10.34
N ALA A 216 -7.42 8.99 -9.80
CA ALA A 216 -6.78 7.68 -9.85
C ALA A 216 -7.59 6.58 -9.14
N ALA A 217 -8.16 6.86 -7.97
CA ALA A 217 -9.05 5.94 -7.25
C ALA A 217 -10.32 5.65 -8.06
N THR A 218 -10.94 6.68 -8.64
CA THR A 218 -12.13 6.53 -9.49
C THR A 218 -11.85 5.63 -10.68
N VAL A 219 -10.76 5.87 -11.40
CA VAL A 219 -10.37 5.01 -12.54
C VAL A 219 -10.06 3.59 -12.05
N SER A 220 -9.31 3.43 -10.95
CA SER A 220 -9.01 2.11 -10.38
C SER A 220 -10.27 1.32 -10.00
N LEU A 221 -11.27 2.00 -9.41
CA LEU A 221 -12.58 1.44 -9.09
C LEU A 221 -13.29 0.92 -10.35
N LEU A 222 -13.36 1.76 -11.39
CA LEU A 222 -14.01 1.40 -12.66
C LEU A 222 -13.30 0.22 -13.34
N MET A 223 -11.96 0.17 -13.28
CA MET A 223 -11.18 -0.96 -13.78
C MET A 223 -11.51 -2.26 -13.03
N GLY A 224 -11.65 -2.20 -11.69
CA GLY A 224 -12.02 -3.35 -10.87
C GLY A 224 -13.42 -3.90 -11.13
N LEU A 225 -14.33 -3.06 -11.62
CA LEU A 225 -15.71 -3.44 -11.97
C LEU A 225 -15.84 -4.13 -13.33
N LYS A 226 -14.87 -3.92 -14.23
CA LYS A 226 -14.92 -4.46 -15.60
C LYS A 226 -14.35 -5.88 -15.69
N GLU A 227 -15.04 -6.76 -16.40
CA GLU A 227 -14.53 -8.11 -16.73
C GLU A 227 -13.53 -8.09 -17.88
N LYS A 228 -13.73 -7.17 -18.84
CA LYS A 228 -12.87 -6.96 -20.01
C LYS A 228 -12.49 -5.49 -20.06
N LEU A 229 -11.20 -5.25 -20.23
CA LEU A 229 -10.64 -3.91 -20.32
C LEU A 229 -10.40 -3.55 -21.79
N GLU A 230 -10.79 -2.34 -22.16
CA GLU A 230 -10.52 -1.79 -23.47
C GLU A 230 -9.20 -1.00 -23.46
N TYR A 231 -8.65 -0.74 -24.64
CA TYR A 231 -7.42 0.06 -24.77
C TYR A 231 -7.53 1.42 -24.07
N GLY A 232 -8.67 2.11 -24.23
CA GLY A 232 -8.93 3.40 -23.60
C GLY A 232 -8.89 3.32 -22.07
N ASP A 233 -9.46 2.25 -21.50
CA ASP A 233 -9.44 2.02 -20.05
C ASP A 233 -8.01 1.89 -19.53
N VAL A 234 -7.21 1.05 -20.19
CA VAL A 234 -5.82 0.79 -19.82
C VAL A 234 -4.96 2.06 -19.96
N LEU A 235 -5.17 2.85 -21.02
CA LEU A 235 -4.44 4.10 -21.23
C LEU A 235 -4.76 5.16 -20.17
N ILE A 236 -6.05 5.36 -19.86
CA ILE A 236 -6.49 6.32 -18.84
C ILE A 236 -5.95 5.90 -17.47
N PHE A 237 -6.05 4.62 -17.13
CA PHE A 237 -5.50 4.09 -15.88
C PHE A 237 -3.99 4.28 -15.80
N PHE A 238 -3.25 3.99 -16.87
CA PHE A 238 -1.80 4.20 -16.92
C PHE A 238 -1.43 5.67 -16.68
N ILE A 239 -2.10 6.61 -17.37
CA ILE A 239 -1.86 8.05 -17.20
C ILE A 239 -2.17 8.46 -15.76
N ALA A 240 -3.28 7.99 -15.18
CA ALA A 240 -3.66 8.29 -13.80
C ALA A 240 -2.59 7.81 -12.80
N MET A 241 -2.06 6.60 -12.96
CA MET A 241 -0.98 6.08 -12.11
C MET A 241 0.31 6.90 -12.27
N VAL A 242 0.71 7.25 -13.51
CA VAL A 242 1.89 8.08 -13.75
C VAL A 242 1.75 9.46 -13.10
N MET A 243 0.60 10.13 -13.28
CA MET A 243 0.33 11.42 -12.65
C MET A 243 0.38 11.33 -11.12
N MET A 244 -0.25 10.32 -10.53
CA MET A 244 -0.23 10.11 -9.08
C MET A 244 1.19 9.82 -8.56
N GLY A 245 1.97 9.04 -9.31
CA GLY A 245 3.39 8.80 -9.00
C GLY A 245 4.22 10.08 -9.00
N LEU A 246 4.02 10.94 -10.00
CA LEU A 246 4.67 12.26 -10.06
C LEU A 246 4.26 13.15 -8.87
N VAL A 247 2.98 13.17 -8.49
CA VAL A 247 2.51 13.89 -7.29
C VAL A 247 3.20 13.38 -6.03
N GLY A 248 3.37 12.06 -5.88
CA GLY A 248 4.09 11.48 -4.75
C GLY A 248 5.57 11.92 -4.69
N VAL A 249 6.27 11.93 -5.83
CA VAL A 249 7.68 12.35 -5.91
C VAL A 249 7.83 13.86 -5.68
N ILE A 250 6.95 14.68 -6.25
CA ILE A 250 6.93 16.13 -6.02
C ILE A 250 6.66 16.43 -4.56
N GLY A 251 5.65 15.78 -3.96
CA GLY A 251 5.32 15.94 -2.55
C GLY A 251 6.49 15.55 -1.65
N PHE A 252 7.20 14.47 -1.96
CA PHE A 252 8.41 14.05 -1.24
C PHE A 252 9.47 15.15 -1.27
N PHE A 253 9.75 15.72 -2.44
CA PHE A 253 10.71 16.82 -2.58
C PHE A 253 10.29 18.06 -1.79
N LEU A 254 8.99 18.43 -1.84
CA LEU A 254 8.47 19.57 -1.08
C LEU A 254 8.56 19.35 0.43
N HIS A 255 8.26 18.13 0.91
CA HIS A 255 8.41 17.79 2.33
C HIS A 255 9.89 17.81 2.77
N LEU A 256 10.81 17.31 1.93
CA LEU A 256 12.25 17.42 2.21
C LEU A 256 12.67 18.89 2.31
N ASN A 257 12.27 19.72 1.35
CA ASN A 257 12.62 21.13 1.31
C ASN A 257 12.11 21.90 2.53
N GLU A 258 10.89 21.62 3.00
CA GLU A 258 10.34 22.23 4.20
C GLU A 258 11.13 21.87 5.48
N ASN A 259 11.73 20.68 5.52
CA ASN A 259 12.50 20.22 6.67
C ASN A 259 13.96 20.74 6.69
N LEU A 260 14.43 21.37 5.60
CA LEU A 260 15.76 22.00 5.55
C LEU A 260 15.77 23.36 6.25
N THR A 261 16.92 23.78 6.76
CA THR A 261 17.12 25.18 7.22
C THR A 261 17.35 26.12 6.03
N ILE A 262 17.31 27.44 6.30
CA ILE A 262 17.66 28.49 5.31
C ILE A 262 19.09 28.28 4.75
N SER A 263 19.97 27.62 5.50
CA SER A 263 21.33 27.27 5.09
C SER A 263 21.45 25.88 4.45
N ASN A 264 20.34 25.24 4.07
CA ASN A 264 20.27 23.85 3.55
C ASN A 264 20.87 22.78 4.50
N TRP A 265 20.91 23.05 5.80
CA TRP A 265 21.39 22.08 6.78
C TRP A 265 20.27 21.14 7.21
N GLN A 266 20.58 19.86 7.35
CA GLN A 266 19.64 18.84 7.83
C GLN A 266 19.62 18.86 9.36
N VAL A 267 18.46 19.19 9.94
CA VAL A 267 18.26 19.13 11.40
C VAL A 267 17.36 17.94 11.69
N LEU A 268 17.90 16.91 12.36
CA LEU A 268 17.16 15.69 12.69
C LEU A 268 15.82 16.00 13.37
N GLU A 269 15.79 16.99 14.26
CA GLU A 269 14.56 17.43 14.93
C GLU A 269 13.47 17.90 13.95
N ARG A 270 13.83 18.53 12.82
CA ARG A 270 12.86 18.94 11.79
C ARG A 270 12.33 17.76 10.98
N TYR A 271 13.17 16.76 10.69
CA TYR A 271 12.70 15.53 10.05
C TYR A 271 11.82 14.68 10.97
N LEU A 272 12.06 14.79 12.27
CA LEU A 272 11.24 14.17 13.29
C LEU A 272 9.91 14.95 13.46
N ARG A 273 9.95 16.25 13.76
CA ARG A 273 8.77 17.04 14.17
C ARG A 273 8.07 17.78 13.02
N GLY A 274 8.69 17.85 11.86
CA GLY A 274 8.20 18.56 10.69
C GLY A 274 7.32 17.69 9.80
N ALA A 275 7.29 18.01 8.51
CA ALA A 275 6.47 17.27 7.56
C ALA A 275 7.02 15.83 7.41
N PRO A 276 6.20 14.78 7.56
CA PRO A 276 6.66 13.41 7.44
C PRO A 276 7.14 13.16 6.01
N PHE A 277 8.46 13.07 5.83
CA PHE A 277 9.06 13.16 4.51
C PHE A 277 8.74 11.96 3.61
N LEU A 278 8.53 10.76 4.18
CA LEU A 278 8.16 9.57 3.42
C LEU A 278 6.67 9.50 3.06
N ALA A 279 5.79 10.24 3.76
CA ALA A 279 4.34 10.14 3.57
C ALA A 279 3.89 10.37 2.11
N PRO A 280 4.43 11.35 1.36
CA PRO A 280 4.05 11.54 -0.05
C PRO A 280 4.42 10.35 -0.96
N LEU A 281 5.44 9.57 -0.61
CA LEU A 281 5.85 8.40 -1.40
C LEU A 281 4.80 7.27 -1.38
N LEU A 282 3.82 7.31 -0.47
CA LEU A 282 2.68 6.39 -0.51
C LEU A 282 1.90 6.50 -1.83
N TYR A 283 1.76 7.70 -2.41
CA TYR A 283 1.16 7.87 -3.73
C TYR A 283 2.00 7.22 -4.83
N ALA A 284 3.32 7.36 -4.76
CA ALA A 284 4.24 6.71 -5.69
C ALA A 284 4.20 5.17 -5.55
N ASN A 285 4.06 4.67 -4.32
CA ASN A 285 3.90 3.25 -4.04
C ASN A 285 2.59 2.69 -4.63
N MET A 286 1.46 3.36 -4.40
CA MET A 286 0.17 2.96 -4.97
C MET A 286 0.16 3.05 -6.50
N ALA A 287 0.83 4.06 -7.06
CA ALA A 287 1.02 4.19 -8.51
C ALA A 287 1.84 3.02 -9.08
N ALA A 288 2.96 2.68 -8.43
CA ALA A 288 3.79 1.55 -8.83
C ALA A 288 3.00 0.23 -8.76
N MET A 289 2.24 0.00 -7.69
CA MET A 289 1.34 -1.15 -7.57
C MET A 289 0.31 -1.19 -8.70
N GLY A 290 -0.33 -0.06 -9.00
CA GLY A 290 -1.26 0.07 -10.13
C GLY A 290 -0.62 -0.30 -11.47
N LEU A 291 0.56 0.23 -11.76
CA LEU A 291 1.30 -0.10 -12.98
C LEU A 291 1.69 -1.59 -13.06
N ILE A 292 2.00 -2.20 -11.92
CA ILE A 292 2.28 -3.65 -11.84
C ILE A 292 1.03 -4.46 -12.18
N VAL A 293 -0.19 -4.02 -11.84
CA VAL A 293 -1.44 -4.72 -12.22
C VAL A 293 -1.52 -4.96 -13.73
N LEU A 294 -0.99 -4.03 -14.54
CA LEU A 294 -1.01 -4.09 -16.00
C LEU A 294 -0.02 -5.10 -16.61
N LEU A 295 0.87 -5.68 -15.80
CA LEU A 295 1.79 -6.72 -16.24
C LEU A 295 1.06 -8.04 -16.55
N ASP A 296 1.73 -8.95 -17.27
CA ASP A 296 1.12 -10.23 -17.62
C ASP A 296 0.71 -11.00 -16.34
N PRO A 297 -0.59 -11.33 -16.17
CA PRO A 297 -1.07 -12.10 -15.02
C PRO A 297 -0.56 -13.55 -14.99
N ARG A 298 0.02 -14.07 -16.07
CA ARG A 298 0.51 -15.45 -16.11
C ARG A 298 1.79 -15.61 -15.30
N GLU A 299 1.76 -16.55 -14.36
CA GLU A 299 2.98 -17.01 -13.70
C GLU A 299 3.67 -18.12 -14.51
N TYR A 300 4.96 -17.93 -14.80
CA TYR A 300 5.77 -18.97 -15.42
C TYR A 300 6.41 -19.85 -14.32
N GLY A 301 6.09 -21.15 -14.33
CA GLY A 301 6.64 -22.12 -13.37
C GLY A 301 5.62 -22.68 -12.35
N ALA A 302 4.33 -22.41 -12.55
CA ALA A 302 3.26 -23.01 -11.75
C ALA A 302 3.06 -24.49 -12.14
N VAL A 303 3.34 -25.37 -11.16
CA VAL A 303 2.95 -26.79 -11.07
C VAL A 303 3.48 -27.72 -12.19
N LYS A 304 4.55 -28.47 -11.85
CA LYS A 304 4.59 -29.90 -12.16
C LYS A 304 4.20 -30.65 -10.90
#